data_AF-A0A953SNT9-F1
#
_entry.id   AF-A0A953SNT9-F1
#
_cell.length_a   1.000
_cell.length_b   1.000
_cell.length_c   1.000
_cell.angle_alpha   90.00
_cell.angle_beta   90.00
_cell.angle_gamma   90.00
#
_symmetry.space_group_name_H-M   'P 1'
#
loop_
_entity.id
_entity.type
_entity.pdbx_description
1 polymer ?
#
loop_
_entity_poly.entity_id
_entity_poly.type
_entity_poly.pdbx_seq_one_letter_code
_entity_poly.pdbx_strand_id
1 'polypeptide(L)'
;MRSKIFCEGFSIIILMALFILINSVIAQNKNELSRLTIEITGFESDEGQAIVTIFDSEKGWLKEPVKRLFQKIESNKCLVEIDSLKFGTYGVTVIHDDNFNSEMDTNFLGIPSEDYGFSNDAEPSFGPAKWKDAKFEINNQQTKIKIKIQ
;
A
#
# COMPACT_ATOMS: atom_id res chain seq x y z
N MET A 1 37.35 -44.20 22.63
CA MET A 1 37.36 -43.02 21.72
C MET A 1 36.14 -42.96 20.77
N ARG A 2 35.42 -44.06 20.50
CA ARG A 2 34.23 -44.08 19.62
C ARG A 2 32.94 -43.47 20.20
N SER A 3 32.82 -43.28 21.53
CA SER A 3 31.59 -42.79 22.17
C SER A 3 31.42 -41.27 22.15
N LYS A 4 32.50 -40.48 22.14
CA LYS A 4 32.43 -39.01 22.11
C LYS A 4 31.98 -38.47 20.75
N ILE A 5 32.46 -39.07 19.67
CA ILE A 5 32.13 -38.72 18.28
C ILE A 5 30.63 -38.90 18.00
N PHE A 6 30.00 -39.92 18.61
CA PHE A 6 28.57 -40.19 18.44
C PHE A 6 27.68 -39.16 19.16
N CYS A 7 28.14 -38.63 20.31
CA CYS A 7 27.41 -37.64 21.10
C CYS A 7 27.52 -36.23 20.49
N GLU A 8 28.69 -35.87 19.97
CA GLU A 8 28.93 -34.58 19.29
C GLU A 8 28.13 -34.47 17.98
N GLY A 9 28.07 -35.55 17.18
CA GLY A 9 27.25 -35.58 15.96
C GLY A 9 25.75 -35.45 16.24
N PHE A 10 25.25 -36.07 17.32
CA PHE A 10 23.84 -35.96 17.72
C PHE A 10 23.48 -34.55 18.20
N SER A 11 24.40 -33.89 18.93
CA SER A 11 24.23 -32.51 19.39
C SER A 11 24.19 -31.50 18.24
N ILE A 12 25.04 -31.69 17.21
CA ILE A 12 25.04 -30.86 16.00
C ILE A 12 23.73 -31.01 15.21
N ILE A 13 23.21 -32.24 15.07
CA ILE A 13 21.93 -32.51 14.38
C ILE A 13 20.77 -31.82 15.10
N ILE A 14 20.74 -31.85 16.44
CA ILE A 14 19.72 -31.16 17.24
C ILE A 14 19.80 -29.64 17.05
N LEU A 15 21.00 -29.06 17.05
CA LEU A 15 21.20 -27.62 16.83
C LEU A 15 20.80 -27.18 15.41
N MET A 16 21.10 -27.99 14.38
CA MET A 16 20.65 -27.74 13.02
C MET A 16 19.13 -27.84 12.89
N ALA A 17 18.49 -28.82 13.53
CA ALA A 17 17.03 -28.97 13.54
C ALA A 17 16.34 -27.80 14.26
N LEU A 18 16.89 -27.34 15.40
CA LEU A 18 16.41 -26.15 16.11
C LEU A 18 16.54 -24.88 15.27
N PHE A 19 17.66 -24.71 14.56
CA PHE A 19 17.85 -23.59 13.65
C PHE A 19 16.82 -23.58 12.51
N ILE A 20 16.53 -24.74 11.91
CA ILE A 20 15.50 -24.89 10.87
C ILE A 20 14.11 -24.55 11.42
N LEU A 21 13.77 -25.03 12.62
CA LEU A 21 12.48 -24.74 13.28
C LEU A 21 12.29 -23.25 13.57
N ILE A 22 13.33 -22.53 14.00
CA ILE A 22 13.27 -21.09 14.27
C ILE A 22 12.98 -20.30 12.98
N ASN A 23 13.61 -20.66 11.87
CA ASN A 23 13.37 -20.01 10.57
C ASN A 23 11.93 -20.21 10.07
N SER A 24 11.32 -21.37 10.33
CA SER A 24 9.92 -21.64 9.94
C SER A 24 8.90 -20.82 10.72
N VAL A 25 9.15 -20.46 11.98
CA VAL A 25 8.24 -19.63 12.79
C VAL A 25 8.27 -18.17 12.32
N ILE A 26 9.44 -17.64 11.95
CA ILE A 26 9.59 -16.27 11.44
C ILE A 26 8.87 -16.10 10.09
N ALA A 27 8.73 -17.18 9.31
CA ALA A 27 8.08 -17.15 8.00
C ALA A 27 6.54 -17.11 8.03
N GLN A 28 5.87 -17.16 9.19
CA GLN A 28 4.41 -17.35 9.26
C GLN A 28 3.54 -16.10 9.02
N ASN A 29 4.11 -14.89 8.92
CA ASN A 29 3.30 -13.65 8.82
C ASN A 29 3.13 -13.13 7.37
N LYS A 30 2.57 -13.94 6.45
CA LYS A 30 2.33 -13.49 5.05
C LYS A 30 0.91 -13.74 4.51
N ASN A 31 0.00 -14.30 5.31
CA ASN A 31 -1.37 -14.61 4.88
C ASN A 31 -2.44 -13.96 5.77
N GLU A 32 -2.06 -13.06 6.68
CA GLU A 32 -3.04 -12.27 7.41
C GLU A 32 -3.70 -11.25 6.48
N LEU A 33 -5.00 -11.07 6.66
CA LEU A 33 -5.85 -10.20 5.86
C LEU A 33 -6.33 -9.02 6.69
N SER A 34 -6.39 -7.85 6.06
CA SER A 34 -6.91 -6.60 6.60
C SER A 34 -8.08 -6.11 5.77
N ARG A 35 -9.02 -5.43 6.43
CA ARG A 35 -9.88 -4.43 5.80
C ARG A 35 -9.15 -3.09 5.81
N LEU A 36 -8.99 -2.46 4.64
CA LEU A 36 -8.49 -1.10 4.52
C LEU A 36 -9.67 -0.16 4.29
N THR A 37 -9.78 0.88 5.12
CA THR A 37 -10.72 1.98 4.94
C THR A 37 -9.93 3.26 4.63
N ILE A 38 -10.24 3.90 3.51
CA ILE A 38 -9.60 5.14 3.06
C ILE A 38 -10.67 6.24 3.08
N GLU A 39 -10.48 7.23 3.94
CA GLU A 39 -11.31 8.44 3.97
C GLU A 39 -10.59 9.55 3.21
N ILE A 40 -11.18 9.98 2.09
CA ILE A 40 -10.60 10.95 1.18
C ILE A 40 -11.39 12.25 1.29
N THR A 41 -10.67 13.35 1.41
CA THR A 41 -11.23 14.70 1.59
C THR A 41 -10.49 15.70 0.72
N GLY A 42 -11.03 16.91 0.58
CA GLY A 42 -10.37 18.00 -0.14
C GLY A 42 -10.96 18.29 -1.51
N PHE A 43 -11.90 17.48 -2.00
CA PHE A 43 -12.61 17.72 -3.26
C PHE A 43 -13.28 19.10 -3.25
N GLU A 44 -13.07 19.88 -4.31
CA GLU A 44 -13.75 21.16 -4.50
C GLU A 44 -15.21 20.98 -4.96
N SER A 45 -15.52 19.84 -5.60
CA SER A 45 -16.85 19.50 -6.10
C SER A 45 -17.20 18.01 -5.92
N ASP A 46 -18.49 17.68 -6.04
CA ASP A 46 -19.01 16.31 -6.13
C ASP A 46 -19.12 15.82 -7.60
N GLU A 47 -18.77 16.67 -8.58
CA GLU A 47 -18.76 16.30 -9.99
C GLU A 47 -17.62 15.32 -10.29
N GLY A 48 -17.76 14.51 -11.33
CA GLY A 48 -16.75 13.51 -11.65
C GLY A 48 -16.74 12.28 -10.72
N GLN A 49 -15.55 11.72 -10.54
CA GLN A 49 -15.29 10.55 -9.70
C GLN A 49 -13.89 10.59 -9.10
N ALA A 50 -13.71 9.92 -7.95
CA ALA A 50 -12.39 9.68 -7.38
C ALA A 50 -11.79 8.39 -7.97
N ILE A 51 -10.63 8.51 -8.62
CA ILE A 51 -9.83 7.34 -9.02
C ILE A 51 -8.84 7.02 -7.90
N VAL A 52 -9.06 5.90 -7.22
CA VAL A 52 -8.22 5.45 -6.11
C VAL A 52 -7.37 4.28 -6.57
N THR A 53 -6.05 4.47 -6.61
CA THR A 53 -5.10 3.49 -7.14
C THR A 53 -4.14 3.03 -6.06
N ILE A 54 -3.93 1.71 -5.96
CA ILE A 54 -3.16 1.07 -4.88
C ILE A 54 -1.95 0.37 -5.47
N PHE A 55 -0.82 0.52 -4.79
CA PHE A 55 0.48 -0.05 -5.14
C PHE A 55 1.05 -0.77 -3.93
N ASP A 56 1.81 -1.85 -4.15
CA ASP A 56 2.38 -2.70 -3.10
C ASP A 56 3.92 -2.74 -3.11
N SER A 57 4.55 -1.97 -4.00
CA SER A 57 6.00 -1.98 -4.17
C SER A 57 6.56 -0.66 -4.69
N GLU A 58 7.79 -0.36 -4.32
CA GLU A 58 8.54 0.81 -4.81
C GLU A 58 8.76 0.76 -6.32
N LYS A 59 9.06 -0.44 -6.84
CA LYS A 59 9.29 -0.65 -8.28
C LYS A 59 8.02 -0.38 -9.10
N GLY A 60 6.87 -0.81 -8.59
CA GLY A 60 5.57 -0.61 -9.22
C GLY A 60 4.95 0.75 -8.96
N TRP A 61 5.51 1.58 -8.07
CA TRP A 61 4.95 2.88 -7.71
C TRP A 61 4.67 3.73 -8.96
N LEU A 62 3.40 4.14 -9.13
CA LEU A 62 2.89 4.93 -10.26
C LEU A 62 2.96 4.25 -11.63
N LYS A 63 3.18 2.93 -11.69
CA LYS A 63 3.34 2.17 -12.95
C LYS A 63 2.56 0.87 -12.97
N GLU A 64 2.66 0.08 -11.91
CA GLU A 64 2.11 -1.27 -11.81
C GLU A 64 1.17 -1.34 -10.59
N PRO A 65 -0.08 -0.88 -10.73
CA PRO A 65 -1.03 -0.92 -9.62
C PRO A 65 -1.53 -2.34 -9.36
N VAL A 66 -1.73 -2.66 -8.08
CA VAL A 66 -2.39 -3.93 -7.68
C VAL A 66 -3.90 -3.84 -7.67
N LYS A 67 -4.44 -2.62 -7.57
CA LYS A 67 -5.88 -2.35 -7.63
C LYS A 67 -6.11 -0.90 -8.06
N ARG A 68 -7.16 -0.69 -8.85
CA ARG A 68 -7.66 0.62 -9.28
C ARG A 68 -9.17 0.63 -9.11
N LEU A 69 -9.70 1.65 -8.45
CA LEU A 69 -11.10 1.78 -8.09
C LEU A 69 -11.62 3.15 -8.54
N PHE A 70 -12.88 3.19 -8.96
CA PHE A 70 -13.60 4.41 -9.32
C PHE A 70 -14.72 4.59 -8.30
N GLN A 71 -14.69 5.69 -7.56
CA GLN A 71 -15.57 5.89 -6.42
C GLN A 71 -16.31 7.23 -6.56
N LYS A 72 -17.61 7.19 -6.29
CA LYS A 72 -18.43 8.40 -6.27
C LYS A 72 -17.95 9.35 -5.17
N ILE A 73 -17.95 10.64 -5.48
CA ILE A 73 -17.70 11.73 -4.53
C ILE A 73 -19.06 12.20 -4.00
N GLU A 74 -19.19 12.34 -2.68
CA GLU A 74 -20.39 12.83 -2.03
C GLU A 74 -20.03 13.76 -0.87
N SER A 75 -20.62 14.96 -0.85
CA SER A 75 -20.35 15.99 0.17
C SER A 75 -18.85 16.30 0.30
N ASN A 76 -18.19 16.46 -0.85
CA ASN A 76 -16.78 16.76 -1.03
C ASN A 76 -15.85 15.72 -0.37
N LYS A 77 -16.31 14.47 -0.30
CA LYS A 77 -15.61 13.35 0.33
C LYS A 77 -15.83 12.06 -0.45
N CYS A 78 -14.91 11.13 -0.24
CA CYS A 78 -14.99 9.79 -0.77
C CYS A 78 -14.55 8.79 0.29
N LEU A 79 -15.31 7.69 0.45
CA LEU A 79 -14.99 6.60 1.37
C LEU A 79 -14.78 5.32 0.55
N VAL A 80 -13.61 4.72 0.67
CA VAL A 80 -13.26 3.45 0.02
C VAL A 80 -13.02 2.39 1.07
N GLU A 81 -13.66 1.24 0.92
CA GLU A 81 -13.43 0.05 1.73
C GLU A 81 -12.91 -1.09 0.86
N ILE A 82 -11.78 -1.67 1.25
CA ILE A 82 -11.17 -2.80 0.57
C ILE A 82 -10.98 -3.93 1.58
N ASP A 83 -11.75 -4.98 1.41
CA ASP A 83 -11.60 -6.21 2.19
C ASP A 83 -10.44 -7.07 1.66
N SER A 84 -9.94 -7.94 2.54
CA SER A 84 -9.02 -9.03 2.19
C SER A 84 -7.70 -8.58 1.54
N LEU A 85 -7.17 -7.43 1.96
CA LEU A 85 -5.81 -7.01 1.63
C LEU A 85 -4.83 -7.79 2.50
N LYS A 86 -3.78 -8.36 1.92
CA LYS A 86 -2.73 -9.00 2.72
C LYS A 86 -2.00 -7.96 3.58
N PHE A 87 -1.48 -8.40 4.70
CA PHE A 87 -0.52 -7.59 5.44
C PHE A 87 0.69 -7.29 4.56
N GLY A 88 1.18 -6.05 4.61
CA GLY A 88 2.22 -5.58 3.71
C GLY A 88 2.35 -4.06 3.70
N THR A 89 3.24 -3.57 2.85
CA THR A 89 3.46 -2.13 2.65
C THR A 89 2.75 -1.68 1.38
N TYR A 90 1.98 -0.62 1.48
CA TYR A 90 1.16 -0.10 0.39
C TYR A 90 1.35 1.39 0.22
N GLY A 91 1.05 1.88 -0.98
CA GLY A 91 0.87 3.30 -1.26
C GLY A 91 -0.41 3.50 -2.06
N VAL A 92 -1.05 4.64 -1.87
CA VAL A 92 -2.30 5.00 -2.54
C VAL A 92 -2.12 6.33 -3.25
N THR A 93 -2.67 6.44 -4.46
CA THR A 93 -2.90 7.72 -5.13
C THR A 93 -4.40 7.94 -5.29
N VAL A 94 -4.78 9.21 -5.31
CA VAL A 94 -6.14 9.67 -5.60
C VAL A 94 -6.06 10.72 -6.69
N ILE A 95 -6.98 10.64 -7.66
CA ILE A 95 -7.22 11.65 -8.69
C ILE A 95 -8.70 12.00 -8.64
N HIS A 96 -9.02 13.29 -8.70
CA HIS A 96 -10.37 13.77 -8.97
C HIS A 96 -10.56 13.85 -10.50
N ASP A 97 -11.19 12.84 -11.08
CA ASP A 97 -11.47 12.75 -12.52
C ASP A 97 -12.81 13.42 -12.83
N ASP A 98 -12.75 14.72 -13.12
CA ASP A 98 -13.92 15.58 -13.32
C ASP A 98 -14.65 15.27 -14.63
N ASN A 99 -13.90 14.86 -15.65
CA ASN A 99 -14.41 14.69 -17.01
C ASN A 99 -14.65 13.22 -17.42
N PHE A 100 -14.41 12.28 -16.50
CA PHE A 100 -14.57 10.84 -16.67
C PHE A 100 -13.66 10.21 -17.73
N ASN A 101 -12.51 10.82 -18.04
CA ASN A 101 -11.57 10.26 -19.02
C ASN A 101 -10.67 9.16 -18.43
N SER A 102 -10.70 8.96 -17.10
CA SER A 102 -9.91 7.97 -16.40
C SER A 102 -8.39 8.17 -16.51
N GLU A 103 -7.92 9.37 -16.80
CA GLU A 103 -6.51 9.76 -16.87
C GLU A 103 -6.25 10.91 -15.89
N MET A 104 -4.97 11.28 -15.72
CA MET A 104 -4.60 12.51 -15.02
C MET A 104 -4.44 13.57 -16.08
N ASP A 105 -5.32 14.56 -16.10
CA ASP A 105 -5.16 15.66 -17.02
C ASP A 105 -3.99 16.56 -16.63
N THR A 106 -3.21 16.96 -17.62
CA THR A 106 -2.05 17.84 -17.42
C THR A 106 -2.04 18.94 -18.47
N ASN A 107 -1.52 20.10 -18.08
CA ASN A 107 -1.28 21.20 -19.02
C ASN A 107 -0.03 20.95 -19.88
N PHE A 108 0.29 21.89 -20.78
CA PHE A 108 1.45 21.77 -21.70
C PHE A 108 2.83 21.69 -21.00
N LEU A 109 2.91 22.00 -19.70
CA LEU A 109 4.11 21.85 -18.87
C LEU A 109 4.12 20.52 -18.08
N GLY A 110 3.10 19.67 -18.24
CA GLY A 110 2.95 18.41 -17.51
C GLY A 110 2.48 18.59 -16.07
N ILE A 111 1.97 19.76 -15.70
CA ILE A 111 1.43 20.03 -14.37
C ILE A 111 -0.03 19.53 -14.33
N PRO A 112 -0.43 18.76 -13.32
CA PRO A 112 -1.82 18.34 -13.13
C PRO A 112 -2.79 19.51 -13.19
N SER A 113 -3.89 19.34 -13.93
CA SER A 113 -5.02 20.28 -13.94
C SER A 113 -6.22 19.80 -13.11
N GLU A 114 -6.14 18.56 -12.61
CA GLU A 114 -7.11 17.94 -11.71
C GLU A 114 -6.50 17.79 -10.33
N ASP A 115 -7.34 17.83 -9.29
CA ASP A 115 -6.92 17.64 -7.91
C ASP A 115 -6.41 16.22 -7.67
N TYR A 116 -5.37 16.10 -6.86
CA TYR A 116 -4.73 14.81 -6.60
C TYR A 116 -4.16 14.69 -5.20
N GLY A 117 -3.94 13.45 -4.77
CA GLY A 117 -3.39 13.17 -3.46
C GLY A 117 -2.66 11.85 -3.38
N PHE A 118 -1.84 11.73 -2.35
CA PHE A 118 -1.07 10.54 -2.04
C PHE A 118 -1.33 10.12 -0.60
N SER A 119 -1.24 8.83 -0.29
CA SER A 119 -1.24 8.36 1.10
C SER A 119 -0.14 9.05 1.93
N ASN A 120 -0.38 9.16 3.25
CA ASN A 120 0.39 9.98 4.18
C ASN A 120 0.39 11.49 3.86
N ASP A 121 -0.54 11.96 3.02
CA ASP A 121 -0.56 13.34 2.52
C ASP A 121 0.80 13.76 1.95
N ALA A 122 1.50 12.82 1.29
CA ALA A 122 2.85 13.02 0.82
C ALA A 122 2.91 14.12 -0.25
N GLU A 123 3.71 15.15 0.00
CA GLU A 123 3.77 16.34 -0.86
C GLU A 123 4.62 16.08 -2.13
N PRO A 124 4.10 16.43 -3.33
CA PRO A 124 4.90 16.48 -4.54
C PRO A 124 5.90 17.64 -4.47
N SER A 125 7.01 17.54 -5.21
CA SER A 125 8.02 18.62 -5.29
C SER A 125 8.47 18.86 -6.72
N PHE A 126 9.39 18.02 -7.22
CA PHE A 126 9.81 18.00 -8.62
C PHE A 126 9.29 16.73 -9.29
N GLY A 127 7.97 16.64 -9.41
CA GLY A 127 7.24 15.45 -9.85
C GLY A 127 6.37 14.84 -8.74
N PRO A 128 5.79 13.65 -8.98
CA PRO A 128 4.89 13.01 -8.02
C PRO A 128 5.62 12.62 -6.72
N ALA A 129 4.85 12.43 -5.64
CA ALA A 129 5.41 12.03 -4.36
C ALA A 129 6.20 10.71 -4.47
N LYS A 130 7.29 10.60 -3.70
CA LYS A 130 8.14 9.40 -3.71
C LYS A 130 7.49 8.30 -2.89
N TRP A 131 7.70 7.04 -3.30
CA TRP A 131 7.23 5.85 -2.57
C TRP A 131 7.57 5.91 -1.07
N LYS A 132 8.81 6.30 -0.73
CA LYS A 132 9.26 6.37 0.67
C LYS A 132 8.40 7.31 1.54
N ASP A 133 7.78 8.31 0.94
CA ASP A 133 6.97 9.32 1.62
C ASP A 133 5.49 8.92 1.62
N ALA A 134 5.02 8.28 0.53
CA ALA A 134 3.63 7.84 0.41
C ALA A 134 3.31 6.49 1.08
N LYS A 135 4.29 5.62 1.31
CA LYS A 135 4.04 4.25 1.76
C LYS A 135 3.54 4.17 3.22
N PHE A 136 2.66 3.23 3.51
CA PHE A 136 2.20 2.89 4.85
C PHE A 136 2.14 1.36 5.05
N GLU A 137 2.10 0.92 6.30
CA GLU A 137 2.02 -0.50 6.63
C GLU A 137 0.59 -0.91 6.98
N ILE A 138 0.18 -2.06 6.45
CA ILE A 138 -0.98 -2.82 6.89
C ILE A 138 -0.46 -4.00 7.68
N ASN A 139 -0.64 -3.95 9.00
CA ASN A 139 -0.19 -4.97 9.94
C ASN A 139 -1.25 -5.29 11.03
N ASN A 140 -2.50 -4.87 10.79
CA ASN A 140 -3.66 -5.13 11.65
C ASN A 140 -4.84 -5.57 10.79
N GLN A 141 -5.81 -6.28 11.37
CA GLN A 141 -7.02 -6.75 10.68
C GLN A 141 -7.91 -5.61 10.14
N GLN A 142 -7.79 -4.42 10.71
CA GLN A 142 -8.46 -3.21 10.25
C GLN A 142 -7.45 -2.08 10.22
N THR A 143 -7.28 -1.48 9.05
CA THR A 143 -6.42 -0.33 8.85
C THR A 143 -7.26 0.82 8.30
N LYS A 144 -7.18 1.99 8.93
CA LYS A 144 -7.85 3.19 8.45
C LYS A 144 -6.81 4.27 8.16
N ILE A 145 -6.88 4.86 6.97
CA ILE A 145 -6.05 6.00 6.58
C ILE A 145 -6.94 7.16 6.14
N LYS A 146 -6.36 8.37 6.16
CA LYS A 146 -6.95 9.56 5.59
C LYS A 146 -6.04 10.08 4.49
N ILE A 147 -6.64 10.62 3.43
CA ILE A 147 -5.93 11.28 2.35
C ILE A 147 -6.64 12.61 2.09
N LYS A 148 -5.87 13.69 2.04
CA LYS A 148 -6.33 14.99 1.57
C LYS A 148 -5.77 15.24 0.16
N ILE A 149 -6.67 15.45 -0.81
CA ILE A 149 -6.26 15.89 -2.15
C ILE A 149 -6.02 17.41 -2.17
N GLN A 150 -5.24 17.87 -3.15
CA GLN A 150 -4.77 19.24 -3.32
C GLN A 150 -4.91 19.70 -4.77
#